data_AF-A0A6P6GDG6-F1
#
_entry.id   AF-A0A6P6GDG6-F1
#
_cell.length_a   1.000
_cell.length_b   1.000
_cell.length_c   1.000
_cell.angle_alpha   90.00
_cell.angle_beta   90.00
_cell.angle_gamma   90.00
#
_symmetry.space_group_name_H-M   'P 1'
#
loop_
_entity.id
_entity.type
_entity.pdbx_description
1 polymer ?
#
loop_
_entity_poly.entity_id
_entity_poly.type
_entity_poly.pdbx_seq_one_letter_code
_entity_poly.pdbx_strand_id
1 'polypeptide(L)'
;MEKEREKERIRVGKELLEAKKIEEENERKRILALRKAEKEEERRAREKIRQKLEEDKAERRRKLGLPPEDTSAAKSSAPVVEEKKSFLPIRPATKVEQMRECLRSLKQNHKEDDAKVKKAFQTLLTFVGNVARNPDEEKFRKIRLSNQSFQERVGALRGGIEFLEMCGFEKQEGGEFLILPREKVDRVVLNSAGSELDSAIKNPFFGVL
;
A
#
# COMPACT_ATOMS: atom_id res chain seq x y z
N MET A 1 62.83 7.82 20.66
CA MET A 1 62.74 6.67 19.74
C MET A 1 61.49 5.82 19.95
N GLU A 2 61.35 4.93 20.95
CA GLU A 2 60.14 4.07 21.07
C GLU A 2 58.86 4.83 21.45
N LYS A 3 58.94 5.77 22.40
CA LYS A 3 57.81 6.62 22.83
C LYS A 3 57.25 7.54 21.73
N GLU A 4 58.03 7.80 20.68
CA GLU A 4 57.59 8.63 19.55
C GLU A 4 56.83 7.80 18.52
N ARG A 5 57.30 6.60 18.21
CA ARG A 5 56.63 5.64 17.33
C ARG A 5 55.26 5.20 17.86
N GLU A 6 55.13 5.06 19.19
CA GLU A 6 53.86 4.72 19.82
C GLU A 6 52.85 5.88 19.74
N LYS A 7 53.30 7.13 19.92
CA LYS A 7 52.47 8.33 19.74
C LYS A 7 52.02 8.51 18.30
N GLU A 8 52.87 8.19 17.32
CA GLU A 8 52.53 8.22 15.90
C GLU A 8 51.46 7.17 15.55
N ARG A 9 51.57 5.93 16.07
CA ARG A 9 50.51 4.92 15.88
C ARG A 9 49.16 5.36 16.41
N ILE A 10 49.12 6.00 17.58
CA ILE A 10 47.87 6.48 18.19
C ILE A 10 47.29 7.64 17.35
N ARG A 11 48.14 8.55 16.87
CA ARG A 11 47.72 9.67 16.02
C ARG A 11 47.15 9.19 14.68
N VAL A 12 47.87 8.30 13.99
CA VAL A 12 47.43 7.72 12.71
C VAL A 12 46.15 6.90 12.89
N GLY A 13 46.02 6.14 13.98
CA GLY A 13 44.79 5.42 14.28
C GLY A 13 43.59 6.34 14.51
N LYS A 14 43.80 7.47 15.18
CA LYS A 14 42.76 8.49 15.42
C LYS A 14 42.35 9.19 14.12
N GLU A 15 43.32 9.57 13.27
CA GLU A 15 43.07 10.17 11.96
C GLU A 15 42.32 9.21 11.02
N LEU A 16 42.64 7.91 11.04
CA LEU A 16 41.96 6.90 10.23
C LEU A 16 40.49 6.71 10.67
N LEU A 17 40.24 6.73 11.99
CA LEU A 17 38.89 6.70 12.55
C LEU A 17 38.08 7.97 12.20
N GLU A 18 38.72 9.13 12.17
CA GLU A 18 38.10 10.40 11.84
C GLU A 18 37.79 10.50 10.34
N ALA A 19 38.72 10.09 9.49
CA ALA A 19 38.49 9.97 8.04
C ALA A 19 37.33 9.03 7.71
N LYS A 20 37.24 7.88 8.39
CA LYS A 20 36.14 6.92 8.21
C LYS A 20 34.78 7.51 8.61
N LYS A 21 34.72 8.30 9.69
CA LYS A 21 33.48 8.97 10.10
C LYS A 21 33.03 10.04 9.11
N ILE A 22 33.98 10.81 8.57
CA ILE A 22 33.70 11.85 7.57
C ILE A 22 33.19 11.23 6.26
N GLU A 23 33.76 10.10 5.84
CA GLU A 23 33.29 9.36 4.66
C GLU A 23 31.87 8.82 4.87
N GLU A 24 31.60 8.20 6.02
CA GLU A 24 30.28 7.67 6.36
C GLU A 24 29.21 8.77 6.47
N GLU A 25 29.55 9.94 7.02
CA GLU A 25 28.65 11.09 7.09
C GLU A 25 28.34 11.66 5.70
N ASN A 26 29.35 11.76 4.83
CA ASN A 26 29.17 12.19 3.44
C ASN A 26 28.30 11.22 2.63
N GLU A 27 28.46 9.92 2.84
CA GLU A 27 27.64 8.89 2.21
C GLU A 27 26.18 8.96 2.68
N ARG A 28 25.95 9.09 3.99
CA ARG A 28 24.61 9.31 4.56
C ARG A 28 23.95 10.57 4.00
N LYS A 29 24.71 11.66 3.85
CA LYS A 29 24.21 12.92 3.28
C LYS A 29 23.82 12.78 1.80
N ARG A 30 24.57 11.99 1.01
CA ARG A 30 24.22 11.67 -0.38
C ARG A 30 22.94 10.84 -0.47
N ILE A 31 22.78 9.84 0.39
CA ILE A 31 21.57 9.00 0.42
C ILE A 31 20.32 9.83 0.76
N LEU A 32 20.43 10.74 1.74
CA LEU A 32 19.33 11.63 2.11
C LEU A 32 18.98 12.63 0.99
N ALA A 33 19.99 13.14 0.29
CA ALA A 33 19.77 14.03 -0.87
C ALA A 33 19.08 13.30 -2.03
N LEU A 34 19.46 12.05 -2.31
CA LEU A 34 18.81 11.23 -3.34
C LEU A 34 17.35 10.94 -3.00
N ARG A 35 17.05 10.53 -1.76
CA ARG A 35 15.66 10.34 -1.31
C ARG A 35 14.83 11.61 -1.37
N LYS A 36 15.42 12.76 -1.07
CA LYS A 36 14.73 14.05 -1.14
C LYS A 36 14.44 14.47 -2.58
N ALA A 37 15.38 14.23 -3.50
CA ALA A 37 15.21 14.48 -4.93
C ALA A 37 14.15 13.56 -5.55
N GLU A 38 14.18 12.26 -5.23
CA GLU A 38 13.18 11.28 -5.68
C GLU A 38 11.76 11.66 -5.21
N LYS A 39 11.62 12.03 -3.94
CA LYS A 39 10.33 12.48 -3.37
C LYS A 39 9.82 13.78 -4.00
N GLU A 40 10.72 14.69 -4.38
CA GLU A 40 10.36 15.93 -5.07
C GLU A 40 9.95 15.68 -6.52
N GLU A 41 10.63 14.76 -7.20
CA GLU A 41 10.29 14.33 -8.56
C GLU A 41 8.93 13.62 -8.59
N GLU A 42 8.66 12.74 -7.63
CA GLU A 42 7.36 12.08 -7.48
C GLU A 42 6.24 13.10 -7.21
N ARG A 43 6.48 14.10 -6.36
CA ARG A 43 5.51 15.18 -6.09
C ARG A 43 5.22 15.99 -7.35
N ARG A 44 6.25 16.36 -8.12
CA ARG A 44 6.10 17.07 -9.40
C ARG A 44 5.36 16.23 -10.44
N ALA A 45 5.65 14.92 -10.51
CA ALA A 45 4.96 14.00 -11.39
C ALA A 45 3.47 13.89 -11.03
N ARG A 46 3.16 13.78 -9.73
CA ARG A 46 1.79 13.74 -9.21
C ARG A 46 1.01 15.02 -9.48
N GLU A 47 1.62 16.18 -9.29
CA GLU A 47 1.00 17.49 -9.58
C GLU A 47 0.71 17.64 -11.08
N LYS A 48 1.63 17.24 -11.97
CA LYS A 48 1.41 17.24 -13.43
C LYS A 48 0.26 16.33 -13.85
N ILE A 49 0.13 15.15 -13.24
CA ILE A 49 -0.98 14.22 -13.53
C ILE A 49 -2.31 14.82 -13.10
N ARG A 50 -2.35 15.47 -11.93
CA ARG A 50 -3.54 16.14 -11.42
C ARG A 50 -3.99 17.28 -12.33
N GLN A 51 -3.05 18.12 -12.79
CA GLN A 51 -3.34 19.19 -13.74
C GLN A 51 -3.90 18.66 -15.06
N LYS A 52 -3.29 17.62 -15.64
CA LYS A 52 -3.82 16.98 -16.86
C LYS A 52 -5.23 16.42 -16.69
N LEU A 53 -5.54 15.88 -15.51
CA LEU A 53 -6.88 15.35 -15.21
C LEU A 53 -7.92 16.46 -15.05
N GLU A 54 -7.50 17.60 -14.50
CA GLU A 54 -8.34 18.79 -14.35
C GLU A 54 -8.60 19.46 -15.70
N GLU A 55 -7.60 19.52 -16.58
CA GLU A 55 -7.73 19.99 -17.96
C GLU A 55 -8.65 19.08 -18.79
N ASP A 56 -8.47 17.76 -18.78
CA ASP A 56 -9.37 16.83 -19.51
C ASP A 56 -10.81 16.89 -18.96
N LYS A 57 -10.98 17.05 -17.64
CA LYS A 57 -12.28 17.26 -17.02
C LYS A 57 -12.91 18.59 -17.45
N ALA A 58 -12.12 19.66 -17.52
CA ALA A 58 -12.57 20.98 -17.96
C ALA A 58 -12.90 21.01 -19.46
N GLU A 59 -12.09 20.38 -20.30
CA GLU A 59 -12.33 20.24 -21.74
C GLU A 59 -13.60 19.43 -22.03
N ARG A 60 -13.83 18.32 -21.31
CA ARG A 60 -15.08 17.55 -21.43
C ARG A 60 -16.29 18.35 -20.95
N ARG A 61 -16.18 19.10 -19.85
CA ARG A 61 -17.26 20.00 -19.39
C ARG A 61 -17.54 21.13 -20.38
N ARG A 62 -16.49 21.70 -21.01
CA ARG A 62 -16.61 22.74 -22.03
C ARG A 62 -17.22 22.20 -23.32
N LYS A 63 -16.89 20.95 -23.71
CA LYS A 63 -17.48 20.26 -24.86
C LYS A 63 -18.94 19.84 -24.62
N LEU A 64 -19.35 19.65 -23.37
CA LEU A 64 -20.71 19.30 -22.97
C LEU A 64 -21.59 20.52 -22.60
N GLY A 65 -21.05 21.75 -22.64
CA GLY A 65 -21.84 22.98 -22.47
C GLY A 65 -22.42 23.23 -21.08
N LEU A 66 -21.88 22.65 -20.00
CA LEU A 66 -22.35 22.91 -18.63
C LEU A 66 -21.73 24.19 -18.04
N PRO A 67 -22.53 25.06 -17.38
CA PRO A 67 -22.01 26.25 -16.71
C PRO A 67 -21.08 25.90 -15.52
N PRO A 68 -20.17 26.82 -15.15
CA PRO A 68 -19.32 26.65 -13.98
C PRO A 68 -20.17 26.73 -12.70
N GLU A 69 -19.99 25.76 -11.80
CA GLU A 69 -20.48 25.89 -10.43
C GLU A 69 -19.38 26.54 -9.60
N ASP A 70 -19.62 27.80 -9.24
CA ASP A 70 -19.04 28.46 -8.08
C ASP A 70 -19.90 28.13 -6.86
N THR A 71 -19.42 27.32 -5.92
CA THR A 71 -20.00 27.32 -4.56
C THR A 71 -18.92 27.20 -3.49
N SER A 72 -18.64 28.35 -2.88
CA SER A 72 -18.05 28.49 -1.56
C SER A 72 -19.16 28.38 -0.50
N ALA A 73 -18.90 27.61 0.55
CA ALA A 73 -19.43 27.67 1.92
C ALA A 73 -20.94 27.45 2.21
N ALA A 74 -21.19 26.41 3.05
CA ALA A 74 -21.98 26.41 4.30
C ALA A 74 -23.22 25.49 4.41
N LYS A 75 -23.00 24.42 5.20
CA LYS A 75 -23.84 23.81 6.27
C LYS A 75 -25.19 23.11 5.99
N SER A 76 -25.21 21.89 6.57
CA SER A 76 -26.29 21.16 7.26
C SER A 76 -27.45 20.55 6.46
N SER A 77 -27.41 19.23 6.29
CA SER A 77 -28.33 18.28 6.96
C SER A 77 -28.01 16.85 6.52
N ALA A 78 -27.81 15.92 7.47
CA ALA A 78 -27.85 14.49 7.20
C ALA A 78 -29.31 14.06 6.90
N PRO A 79 -29.53 13.07 6.02
CA PRO A 79 -29.42 11.67 6.46
C PRO A 79 -28.65 10.74 5.50
N VAL A 80 -28.10 9.69 6.12
CA VAL A 80 -27.77 8.36 5.59
C VAL A 80 -28.15 8.08 4.12
N VAL A 81 -27.15 7.89 3.25
CA VAL A 81 -27.10 6.82 2.23
C VAL A 81 -25.63 6.52 1.91
N GLU A 82 -25.32 5.22 1.88
CA GLU A 82 -24.13 4.63 1.27
C GLU A 82 -23.86 5.14 -0.17
N GLU A 83 -22.66 4.79 -0.63
CA GLU A 83 -22.21 4.76 -2.03
C GLU A 83 -21.40 5.92 -2.63
N LYS A 84 -20.42 5.45 -3.41
CA LYS A 84 -19.62 6.12 -4.44
C LYS A 84 -18.50 7.03 -3.95
N LYS A 85 -17.52 6.40 -3.29
CA LYS A 85 -16.12 6.78 -3.52
C LYS A 85 -15.77 6.48 -4.98
N SER A 86 -15.75 7.55 -5.75
CA SER A 86 -15.24 7.69 -7.11
C SER A 86 -14.01 6.82 -7.38
N PHE A 87 -14.23 5.75 -8.16
CA PHE A 87 -13.19 5.00 -8.84
C PHE A 87 -12.57 5.87 -9.94
N LEU A 88 -11.52 6.62 -9.61
CA LEU A 88 -10.53 7.00 -10.62
C LEU A 88 -9.64 5.77 -10.91
N PRO A 89 -9.08 5.61 -12.13
CA PRO A 89 -8.13 4.55 -12.41
C PRO A 89 -6.84 4.77 -11.59
N ILE A 90 -6.78 4.14 -10.41
CA ILE A 90 -5.60 4.14 -9.55
C ILE A 90 -4.50 3.39 -10.30
N ARG A 91 -3.36 4.05 -10.54
CA ARG A 91 -2.20 3.40 -11.15
C ARG A 91 -1.82 2.16 -10.32
N PRO A 92 -1.36 1.06 -10.93
CA PRO A 92 -1.04 -0.16 -10.20
C PRO A 92 -0.06 0.09 -9.05
N ALA A 93 0.93 0.98 -9.22
CA ALA A 93 1.84 1.40 -8.15
C ALA A 93 1.12 1.97 -6.91
N THR A 94 0.16 2.87 -7.11
CA THR A 94 -0.64 3.44 -6.02
C THR A 94 -1.58 2.42 -5.36
N LYS A 95 -2.04 1.39 -6.07
CA LYS A 95 -2.80 0.28 -5.45
C LYS A 95 -1.90 -0.58 -4.56
N VAL A 96 -0.69 -0.87 -4.99
CA VAL A 96 0.27 -1.69 -4.22
C VAL A 96 0.66 -0.97 -2.92
N GLU A 97 0.86 0.34 -2.96
CA GLU A 97 1.11 1.13 -1.74
C GLU A 97 -0.08 1.11 -0.77
N GLN A 98 -1.31 1.21 -1.28
CA GLN A 98 -2.52 1.10 -0.46
C GLN A 98 -2.67 -0.30 0.17
N MET A 99 -2.36 -1.35 -0.59
CA MET A 99 -2.31 -2.72 -0.09
C MET A 99 -1.28 -2.87 1.03
N ARG A 100 -0.08 -2.33 0.84
CA ARG A 100 0.99 -2.36 1.83
C ARG A 100 0.62 -1.61 3.11
N GLU A 101 -0.02 -0.45 2.98
CA GLU A 101 -0.50 0.34 4.12
C GLU A 101 -1.65 -0.36 4.87
N CYS A 102 -2.55 -1.03 4.15
CA CYS A 102 -3.61 -1.83 4.75
C CYS A 102 -3.04 -3.02 5.55
N LEU A 103 -2.09 -3.77 4.97
CA LEU A 103 -1.41 -4.87 5.65
C LEU A 103 -0.61 -4.37 6.87
N ARG A 104 0.03 -3.21 6.76
CA ARG A 104 0.72 -2.55 7.88
C ARG A 104 -0.26 -2.20 9.00
N SER A 105 -1.37 -1.54 8.66
CA SER A 105 -2.41 -1.18 9.62
C SER A 105 -3.01 -2.40 10.30
N LEU A 106 -3.27 -3.48 9.54
CA LEU A 106 -3.76 -4.74 10.08
C LEU A 106 -2.77 -5.34 11.10
N LYS A 107 -1.48 -5.36 10.77
CA LYS A 107 -0.44 -5.82 11.71
C LYS A 107 -0.33 -4.90 12.93
N GLN A 108 -0.41 -3.59 12.74
CA GLN A 108 -0.31 -2.62 13.85
C GLN A 108 -1.52 -2.65 14.79
N ASN A 109 -2.71 -2.95 14.29
CA ASN A 109 -3.93 -3.08 15.08
C ASN A 109 -3.97 -4.38 15.90
N HIS A 110 -3.18 -5.38 15.51
CA HIS A 110 -3.13 -6.70 16.14
C HIS A 110 -1.70 -7.09 16.56
N LYS A 111 -0.92 -6.12 17.08
CA LYS A 111 0.47 -6.33 17.54
C LYS A 111 0.61 -7.37 18.65
N GLU A 112 -0.46 -7.59 19.40
CA GLU A 112 -0.50 -8.53 20.52
C GLU A 112 -0.64 -9.99 20.04
N ASP A 113 -1.11 -10.18 18.80
CA ASP A 113 -1.46 -11.47 18.20
C ASP A 113 -0.79 -11.67 16.83
N ASP A 114 0.54 -11.53 16.76
CA ASP A 114 1.32 -11.74 15.52
C ASP A 114 1.03 -13.10 14.85
N ALA A 115 0.79 -14.15 15.65
CA ALA A 115 0.41 -15.47 15.14
C ALA A 115 -0.94 -15.46 14.41
N LYS A 116 -1.91 -14.67 14.88
CA LYS A 116 -3.23 -14.50 14.25
C LYS A 116 -3.09 -13.70 12.96
N VAL A 117 -2.31 -12.61 12.98
CA VAL A 117 -2.00 -11.79 11.80
C VAL A 117 -1.32 -12.64 10.71
N LYS A 118 -0.34 -13.47 11.08
CA LYS A 118 0.34 -14.34 10.12
C LYS A 118 -0.61 -15.37 9.49
N LYS A 119 -1.49 -15.98 10.28
CA LYS A 119 -2.54 -16.89 9.78
C LYS A 119 -3.52 -16.18 8.84
N ALA A 120 -3.87 -14.94 9.13
CA ALA A 120 -4.71 -14.11 8.27
C ALA A 120 -4.05 -13.85 6.92
N PHE A 121 -2.79 -13.41 6.93
CA PHE A 121 -2.02 -13.16 5.71
C PHE A 121 -1.87 -14.43 4.85
N GLN A 122 -1.61 -15.58 5.48
CA GLN A 122 -1.57 -16.87 4.77
C GLN A 122 -2.92 -17.21 4.12
N THR A 123 -4.03 -16.93 4.82
CA THR A 123 -5.38 -17.18 4.31
C THR A 123 -5.71 -16.24 3.14
N LEU A 124 -5.39 -14.95 3.25
CA LEU A 124 -5.51 -13.97 2.16
C LEU A 124 -4.65 -14.37 0.95
N LEU A 125 -3.41 -14.80 1.19
CA LEU A 125 -2.50 -15.25 0.13
C LEU A 125 -3.04 -16.47 -0.60
N THR A 126 -3.68 -17.38 0.12
CA THR A 126 -4.32 -18.55 -0.48
C THR A 126 -5.46 -18.14 -1.41
N PHE A 127 -6.33 -17.21 -1.00
CA PHE A 127 -7.43 -16.75 -1.85
C PHE A 127 -6.91 -16.02 -3.11
N VAL A 128 -6.02 -15.05 -2.93
CA VAL A 128 -5.45 -14.28 -4.04
C VAL A 128 -4.64 -15.18 -4.97
N GLY A 129 -3.84 -16.09 -4.42
CA GLY A 129 -3.02 -17.03 -5.19
C GLY A 129 -3.84 -18.04 -5.99
N ASN A 130 -4.94 -18.54 -5.42
CA ASN A 130 -5.85 -19.45 -6.11
C ASN A 130 -6.52 -18.76 -7.31
N VAL A 131 -6.98 -17.53 -7.15
CA VAL A 131 -7.56 -16.73 -8.25
C VAL A 131 -6.49 -16.40 -9.30
N ALA A 132 -5.29 -15.99 -8.91
CA ALA A 132 -4.22 -15.61 -9.85
C ALA A 132 -3.78 -16.78 -10.74
N ARG A 133 -3.80 -18.01 -10.19
CA ARG A 133 -3.50 -19.26 -10.91
C ARG A 133 -4.66 -19.72 -11.78
N ASN A 134 -5.88 -19.71 -11.24
CA ASN A 134 -7.08 -20.23 -11.89
C ASN A 134 -8.20 -19.18 -11.90
N PRO A 135 -8.09 -18.13 -12.74
CA PRO A 135 -9.05 -17.02 -12.74
C PRO A 135 -10.43 -17.40 -13.30
N ASP A 136 -10.54 -18.44 -14.13
CA ASP A 136 -11.82 -18.87 -14.70
C ASP A 136 -12.67 -19.67 -13.71
N GLU A 137 -12.08 -20.22 -12.64
CA GLU A 137 -12.79 -21.11 -11.73
C GLU A 137 -13.58 -20.32 -10.66
N GLU A 138 -14.91 -20.38 -10.73
CA GLU A 138 -15.81 -19.58 -9.86
C GLU A 138 -15.66 -19.90 -8.37
N LYS A 139 -15.31 -21.15 -8.02
CA LYS A 139 -15.12 -21.55 -6.62
C LYS A 139 -14.01 -20.76 -5.92
N PHE A 140 -13.01 -20.27 -6.67
CA PHE A 140 -11.93 -19.45 -6.13
C PHE A 140 -12.27 -17.96 -6.15
N ARG A 141 -13.21 -17.55 -7.01
CA ARG A 141 -13.73 -16.18 -7.09
C ARG A 141 -14.85 -15.90 -6.10
N LYS A 142 -15.36 -16.91 -5.39
CA LYS A 142 -16.43 -16.77 -4.39
C LYS A 142 -15.96 -17.22 -3.01
N ILE A 143 -16.01 -16.31 -2.05
CA ILE A 143 -15.66 -16.55 -0.65
C ILE A 143 -16.92 -16.40 0.20
N ARG A 144 -17.21 -17.39 1.05
CA ARG A 144 -18.35 -17.36 1.97
C ARG A 144 -17.96 -16.66 3.27
N LEU A 145 -18.63 -15.55 3.58
CA LEU A 145 -18.40 -14.76 4.80
C LEU A 145 -18.82 -15.52 6.06
N SER A 146 -19.81 -16.40 5.97
CA SER A 146 -20.25 -17.23 7.11
C SER A 146 -19.30 -18.39 7.43
N ASN A 147 -18.23 -18.59 6.67
CA ASN A 147 -17.27 -19.65 6.97
C ASN A 147 -16.48 -19.29 8.23
N GLN A 148 -16.55 -20.14 9.25
CA GLN A 148 -15.89 -19.92 10.54
C GLN A 148 -14.39 -19.65 10.41
N SER A 149 -13.69 -20.41 9.56
CA SER A 149 -12.26 -20.22 9.32
C SER A 149 -11.95 -18.89 8.63
N PHE A 150 -12.84 -18.41 7.76
CA PHE A 150 -12.71 -17.09 7.15
C PHE A 150 -12.97 -16.00 8.20
N GLN A 151 -14.04 -16.11 8.98
CA GLN A 151 -14.40 -15.14 10.00
C GLN A 151 -13.31 -14.99 11.06
N GLU A 152 -12.83 -16.09 11.64
CA GLU A 152 -11.82 -16.04 12.70
C GLU A 152 -10.49 -15.43 12.24
N ARG A 153 -10.11 -15.69 10.98
CA ARG A 153 -8.79 -15.32 10.44
C ARG A 153 -8.78 -13.98 9.72
N VAL A 154 -9.80 -13.68 8.92
CA VAL A 154 -9.83 -12.52 8.02
C VAL A 154 -11.02 -11.61 8.32
N GLY A 155 -12.22 -12.18 8.53
CA GLY A 155 -13.43 -11.40 8.78
C GLY A 155 -13.44 -10.63 10.10
N ALA A 156 -12.79 -11.15 11.14
CA ALA A 156 -12.67 -10.53 12.46
C ALA A 156 -11.54 -9.49 12.54
N LEU A 157 -10.67 -9.42 11.51
CA LEU A 157 -9.56 -8.46 11.49
C LEU A 157 -9.96 -7.22 10.71
N ARG A 158 -9.82 -6.06 11.35
CA ARG A 158 -10.08 -4.76 10.70
C ARG A 158 -9.03 -4.54 9.62
N GLY A 159 -9.47 -4.52 8.36
CA GLY A 159 -8.61 -4.43 7.17
C GLY A 159 -8.53 -5.70 6.33
N GLY A 160 -8.95 -6.87 6.85
CA GLY A 160 -8.93 -8.13 6.08
C GLY A 160 -9.88 -8.10 4.88
N ILE A 161 -11.09 -7.58 5.08
CA ILE A 161 -12.09 -7.42 4.02
C ILE A 161 -11.70 -6.26 3.08
N GLU A 162 -11.21 -5.15 3.61
CA GLU A 162 -10.73 -4.00 2.81
C GLU A 162 -9.60 -4.42 1.85
N PHE A 163 -8.70 -5.30 2.29
CA PHE A 163 -7.65 -5.85 1.43
C PHE A 163 -8.22 -6.65 0.26
N LEU A 164 -9.24 -7.49 0.51
CA LEU A 164 -9.92 -8.24 -0.56
C LEU A 164 -10.66 -7.30 -1.51
N GLU A 165 -11.29 -6.25 -1.00
CA GLU A 165 -11.93 -5.21 -1.83
C GLU A 165 -10.91 -4.51 -2.74
N MET A 166 -9.71 -4.20 -2.25
CA MET A 166 -8.62 -3.66 -3.08
C MET A 166 -8.11 -4.63 -4.14
N CYS A 167 -8.20 -5.94 -3.88
CA CYS A 167 -7.91 -6.99 -4.87
C CYS A 167 -9.04 -7.16 -5.90
N GLY A 168 -10.18 -6.49 -5.72
CA GLY A 168 -11.32 -6.49 -6.64
C GLY A 168 -12.52 -7.32 -6.19
N PHE A 169 -12.48 -7.93 -4.99
CA PHE A 169 -13.63 -8.65 -4.45
C PHE A 169 -14.72 -7.68 -4.02
N GLU A 170 -15.97 -8.03 -4.25
CA GLU A 170 -17.14 -7.21 -3.91
C GLU A 170 -18.07 -8.00 -3.00
N LYS A 171 -18.68 -7.30 -2.04
CA LYS A 171 -19.71 -7.88 -1.19
C LYS A 171 -20.97 -8.06 -2.03
N GLN A 172 -21.51 -9.28 -2.06
CA GLN A 172 -22.78 -9.57 -2.72
C GLN A 172 -23.94 -8.93 -1.92
N GLU A 173 -25.06 -8.63 -2.59
CA GLU A 173 -26.28 -7.95 -2.08
C GLU A 173 -26.99 -8.58 -0.85
N GLY A 174 -26.41 -9.59 -0.20
CA GLY A 174 -26.87 -10.13 1.09
C GLY A 174 -25.81 -10.10 2.20
N GLY A 175 -24.61 -9.59 1.93
CA GLY A 175 -23.50 -9.59 2.89
C GLY A 175 -22.98 -11.00 3.26
N GLU A 176 -23.43 -12.06 2.59
CA GLU A 176 -23.05 -13.45 2.88
C GLU A 176 -21.84 -13.94 2.10
N PHE A 177 -21.53 -13.31 0.96
CA PHE A 177 -20.44 -13.71 0.08
C PHE A 177 -19.63 -12.52 -0.41
N LEU A 178 -18.32 -12.73 -0.55
CA LEU A 178 -17.41 -11.88 -1.33
C LEU A 178 -17.18 -12.56 -2.68
N ILE A 179 -17.48 -11.84 -3.76
CA ILE A 179 -17.35 -12.35 -5.14
C ILE A 179 -16.39 -11.45 -5.90
N LEU A 180 -15.48 -12.05 -6.67
CA LEU A 180 -14.64 -11.35 -7.63
C LEU A 180 -15.22 -11.54 -9.04
N PRO A 181 -15.86 -10.51 -9.62
CA PRO A 181 -16.37 -10.57 -10.98
C PRO A 181 -15.24 -10.85 -11.97
N ARG A 182 -15.52 -11.64 -13.02
CA ARG A 182 -14.51 -11.99 -14.04
C ARG A 182 -13.85 -10.76 -14.66
N GLU A 183 -14.64 -9.71 -14.87
CA GLU A 183 -14.22 -8.45 -15.47
C GLU A 183 -13.25 -7.65 -14.60
N LYS A 184 -13.27 -7.88 -13.28
CA LYS A 184 -12.42 -7.19 -12.31
C LYS A 184 -11.18 -8.00 -11.94
N VAL A 185 -10.98 -9.18 -12.52
CA VAL A 185 -9.79 -10.01 -12.28
C VAL A 185 -8.58 -9.37 -12.95
N ASP A 186 -7.80 -8.61 -12.18
CA ASP A 186 -6.53 -8.05 -12.63
C ASP A 186 -5.37 -8.92 -12.12
N ARG A 187 -4.78 -9.71 -13.02
CA ARG A 187 -3.67 -10.61 -12.67
C ARG A 187 -2.44 -9.84 -12.17
N VAL A 188 -2.19 -8.62 -12.64
CA VAL A 188 -1.04 -7.83 -12.19
C VAL A 188 -1.25 -7.43 -10.74
N VAL A 189 -2.45 -6.92 -10.43
CA VAL A 189 -2.82 -6.53 -9.06
C VAL A 189 -2.81 -7.73 -8.11
N LEU A 190 -3.36 -8.88 -8.52
CA LEU A 190 -3.37 -10.09 -7.69
C LEU A 190 -1.95 -10.64 -7.43
N ASN A 191 -1.07 -10.62 -8.44
CA ASN A 191 0.31 -11.05 -8.24
C ASN A 191 1.06 -10.09 -7.32
N SER A 192 0.91 -8.77 -7.49
CA SER A 192 1.50 -7.78 -6.59
C SER A 192 0.97 -7.92 -5.16
N ALA A 193 -0.35 -8.12 -4.99
CA ALA A 193 -0.97 -8.38 -3.70
C ALA A 193 -0.41 -9.64 -3.04
N GLY A 194 -0.22 -10.71 -3.81
CA GLY A 194 0.41 -11.95 -3.35
C GLY A 194 1.86 -11.74 -2.90
N SER A 195 2.64 -10.96 -3.65
CA SER A 195 4.02 -10.62 -3.27
C SER A 195 4.09 -9.77 -2.00
N GLU A 196 3.21 -8.79 -1.83
CA GLU A 196 3.13 -7.99 -0.60
C GLU A 196 2.74 -8.83 0.62
N LEU A 197 1.78 -9.76 0.46
CA LEU A 197 1.39 -10.70 1.51
C LEU A 197 2.53 -11.65 1.89
N ASP A 198 3.21 -12.22 0.91
CA ASP A 198 4.35 -13.10 1.13
C ASP A 198 5.51 -12.36 1.82
N SER A 199 5.79 -11.13 1.37
CA SER A 199 6.72 -10.22 2.02
C SER A 199 6.31 -9.93 3.47
N ALA A 200 5.03 -9.68 3.74
CA ALA A 200 4.52 -9.43 5.09
C ALA A 200 4.65 -10.65 6.02
N ILE A 201 4.55 -11.87 5.49
CA ILE A 201 4.68 -13.12 6.25
C ILE A 201 6.15 -13.45 6.55
N LYS A 202 7.04 -13.20 5.59
CA LYS A 202 8.47 -13.55 5.68
C LYS A 202 9.31 -12.46 6.34
N ASN A 203 8.92 -11.19 6.19
CA ASN A 203 9.68 -10.05 6.70
C ASN A 203 9.19 -9.66 8.11
N PRO A 204 10.01 -9.87 9.16
CA PRO A 204 9.65 -9.48 10.51
C PRO A 204 9.46 -7.96 10.67
N PHE A 205 10.15 -7.15 9.85
CA PHE A 205 10.10 -5.69 9.85
C PHE A 205 9.01 -5.11 8.92
N PHE A 206 8.13 -5.95 8.36
CA PHE A 206 7.03 -5.45 7.56
C PHE A 206 6.16 -4.49 8.39
N GLY A 207 6.09 -3.22 7.95
CA GLY A 207 5.28 -2.17 8.59
C GLY A 207 6.01 -1.25 9.60
N VAL A 208 7.35 -1.33 9.71
CA VAL A 208 8.16 -0.58 10.70
C VAL A 208 8.64 0.80 10.19
N LEU A 209 8.01 1.39 9.16
CA LEU A 209 8.38 2.71 8.61
C LEU A 209 7.17 3.61 8.38
#